data_AF-A0A1M2ZAZ8-F1
#
_entry.id   AF-A0A1M2ZAZ8-F1
#
_cell.length_a   1.000
_cell.length_b   1.000
_cell.length_c   1.000
_cell.angle_alpha   90.00
_cell.angle_beta   90.00
_cell.angle_gamma   90.00
#
_symmetry.space_group_name_H-M   'P 1'
#
loop_
_entity.id
_entity.type
_entity.pdbx_description
1 polymer ?
#
loop_
_entity_poly.entity_id
_entity_poly.type
_entity_poly.pdbx_seq_one_letter_code
_entity_poly.pdbx_strand_id
1 'polypeptide(L)'
;MLRTTCKVSALLISSILIALIAFGFPVPTRVQADVLTINDYKNTLSLAWSDEFNGTALDKSVWKYEGSGTHRNNELQVYCDTDAEGNVYLQDGSLVIEARKETRSGYDYTSGSICSKDLKTFRYGAIEMRAKIPSGKGLWPAFWMLGVDANGNKIWPNTGELDIMENIGSEPSKIYGTIHAANSSNQPISESWYYNHPTSLATDYHTYGVMWNEETITWYMDNTVYYTTETDEEFSVFDQNYFYLLLNLAVGGTWPGSPNSSTVFPSKYYVDYVRVYQTTTPQLASKTNNSITVTPRTGYEYSLDKNTWQASNVFSGLNSSTVYTVYQRKSATDLFPRSAISQGLAVTTSGSGSTTATTTTSPPTTTTAPVSSGQTRVIQNWENQNGNTGRNIVGINNGDTSIWNTGFLATAIPNRAPGSSVGVQGTWTATNTDKSQVQITLPSGWASGTTGLKLWLGTSKASQSVEIRFSNGVIYTVNVTSTGGWYTINWADKNKTATTLSSATTVTLWYYQANPGCVMYFDDILANL
;
A
#
# COMPACT_ATOMS: atom_id res chain seq x y z
N MET A 1 3.64 6.40 -83.70
CA MET A 1 2.83 7.27 -84.58
C MET A 1 1.39 7.15 -84.12
N LEU A 2 0.60 8.15 -83.75
CA LEU A 2 0.61 9.60 -83.87
C LEU A 2 -0.36 10.17 -82.79
N ARG A 3 0.06 11.24 -82.10
CA ARG A 3 -0.68 12.47 -81.73
C ARG A 3 -2.03 12.48 -80.96
N THR A 4 -1.97 13.12 -79.77
CA THR A 4 -2.77 14.27 -79.24
C THR A 4 -4.23 14.03 -78.78
N THR A 5 -4.84 14.60 -77.73
CA THR A 5 -4.53 15.55 -76.61
C THR A 5 -5.76 15.61 -75.67
N CYS A 6 -5.55 16.01 -74.40
CA CYS A 6 -6.47 16.63 -73.39
C CYS A 6 -7.83 15.97 -73.04
N LYS A 7 -8.09 15.48 -71.81
CA LYS A 7 -8.18 16.07 -70.44
C LYS A 7 -9.47 16.88 -70.12
N VAL A 8 -10.27 16.22 -69.26
CA VAL A 8 -10.98 16.68 -68.03
C VAL A 8 -12.25 17.53 -68.17
N SER A 9 -13.35 17.06 -67.58
CA SER A 9 -14.25 17.83 -66.68
C SER A 9 -15.18 16.89 -65.88
N ALA A 10 -15.52 17.33 -64.68
CA ALA A 10 -16.19 16.60 -63.59
C ALA A 10 -17.71 16.37 -63.77
N LEU A 11 -18.24 15.34 -63.10
CA LEU A 11 -19.67 15.15 -62.77
C LEU A 11 -19.76 14.81 -61.27
N LEU A 12 -20.44 15.58 -60.43
CA LEU A 12 -21.89 15.66 -60.16
C LEU A 12 -22.48 14.45 -59.43
N ILE A 13 -23.06 14.77 -58.27
CA ILE A 13 -23.65 13.95 -57.22
C ILE A 13 -24.93 13.26 -57.72
N SER A 14 -25.12 11.98 -57.38
CA SER A 14 -26.43 11.34 -57.30
C SER A 14 -26.46 10.37 -56.12
N SER A 15 -27.30 10.72 -55.16
CA SER A 15 -27.64 10.03 -53.92
C SER A 15 -28.38 8.72 -54.12
N ILE A 16 -27.89 7.64 -53.51
CA ILE A 16 -28.68 6.44 -53.16
C ILE A 16 -28.55 6.22 -51.66
N LEU A 17 -29.68 6.36 -50.98
CA LEU A 17 -29.88 6.17 -49.55
C LEU A 17 -29.97 4.66 -49.28
N ILE A 18 -28.90 4.06 -48.75
CA ILE A 18 -28.97 2.73 -48.12
C ILE A 18 -29.10 2.97 -46.62
N ALA A 19 -30.30 2.74 -46.10
CA ALA A 19 -30.55 2.65 -44.67
C ALA A 19 -29.87 1.39 -44.12
N LEU A 20 -28.65 1.53 -43.61
CA LEU A 20 -28.07 0.52 -42.72
C LEU A 20 -28.80 0.65 -41.37
N ILE A 21 -29.71 -0.27 -41.10
CA ILE A 21 -30.17 -0.54 -39.75
C ILE A 21 -28.98 -1.14 -39.02
N ALA A 22 -28.20 -0.29 -38.37
CA ALA A 22 -27.25 -0.71 -37.36
C ALA A 22 -28.08 -1.28 -36.21
N PHE A 23 -28.18 -2.60 -36.14
CA PHE A 23 -28.45 -3.27 -34.87
C PHE A 23 -27.27 -2.93 -33.95
N GLY A 24 -27.41 -1.80 -33.26
CA GLY A 24 -26.62 -1.48 -32.10
C GLY A 24 -26.90 -2.55 -31.07
N PHE A 25 -26.11 -3.61 -31.08
CA PHE A 25 -25.83 -4.30 -29.83
C PHE A 25 -25.38 -3.19 -28.87
N PRO A 26 -25.97 -3.07 -27.68
CA PRO A 26 -25.38 -2.22 -26.67
C PRO A 26 -23.95 -2.75 -26.49
N VAL A 27 -22.97 -1.99 -26.99
CA VAL A 27 -21.64 -2.01 -26.40
C VAL A 27 -21.95 -1.83 -24.92
N PRO A 28 -21.61 -2.79 -24.04
CA PRO A 28 -21.72 -2.52 -22.63
C PRO A 28 -20.91 -1.26 -22.45
N THR A 29 -21.59 -0.14 -22.17
CA THR A 29 -20.95 0.98 -21.53
C THR A 29 -20.24 0.33 -20.37
N ARG A 30 -18.90 0.24 -20.43
CA ARG A 30 -18.10 0.06 -19.23
C ARG A 30 -18.64 1.15 -18.33
N VAL A 31 -19.51 0.77 -17.41
CA VAL A 31 -19.73 1.56 -16.22
C VAL A 31 -18.31 1.81 -15.76
N GLN A 32 -17.94 3.09 -15.77
CA GLN A 32 -16.77 3.60 -15.13
C GLN A 32 -16.98 3.24 -13.66
N ALA A 33 -16.75 1.97 -13.34
CA ALA A 33 -16.90 1.42 -12.01
C ALA A 33 -15.98 2.28 -11.19
N ASP A 34 -16.58 2.95 -10.21
CA ASP A 34 -15.90 3.85 -9.31
C ASP A 34 -14.55 3.24 -8.93
N VAL A 35 -13.53 4.09 -9.00
CA VAL A 35 -12.11 3.82 -8.70
C VAL A 35 -11.99 3.34 -7.26
N LEU A 36 -12.48 2.12 -7.00
CA LEU A 36 -12.18 1.35 -5.82
C LEU A 36 -10.83 0.73 -6.14
N THR A 37 -9.82 1.41 -5.61
CA THR A 37 -8.44 1.16 -5.94
C THR A 37 -7.99 -0.14 -5.28
N ILE A 38 -6.99 -0.80 -5.86
CA ILE A 38 -6.21 -1.82 -5.14
C ILE A 38 -5.73 -1.30 -3.77
N ASN A 39 -5.58 0.02 -3.59
CA ASN A 39 -5.28 0.60 -2.28
C ASN A 39 -6.41 0.39 -1.28
N ASP A 40 -7.68 0.45 -1.67
CA ASP A 40 -8.81 0.17 -0.76
C ASP A 40 -8.77 -1.27 -0.25
N TYR A 41 -8.48 -2.22 -1.13
CA TYR A 41 -8.25 -3.61 -0.74
C TYR A 41 -7.03 -3.74 0.18
N LYS A 42 -5.87 -3.18 -0.20
CA LYS A 42 -4.64 -3.21 0.63
C LYS A 42 -4.84 -2.55 2.00
N ASN A 43 -5.64 -1.48 2.08
CA ASN A 43 -5.98 -0.79 3.33
C ASN A 43 -6.82 -1.65 4.28
N THR A 44 -7.49 -2.69 3.76
CA THR A 44 -8.14 -3.68 4.62
C THR A 44 -7.18 -4.71 5.20
N LEU A 45 -6.01 -4.88 4.58
CA LEU A 45 -4.95 -5.78 5.02
C LEU A 45 -3.98 -5.03 5.95
N SER A 46 -3.00 -5.74 6.49
CA SER A 46 -1.91 -5.12 7.23
C SER A 46 -0.59 -5.44 6.57
N LEU A 47 0.33 -4.48 6.57
CA LEU A 47 1.69 -4.68 6.11
C LEU A 47 2.35 -5.75 6.98
N ALA A 48 2.46 -6.97 6.44
CA ALA A 48 2.98 -8.12 7.14
C ALA A 48 4.51 -8.18 7.04
N TRP A 49 5.04 -7.71 5.92
CA TRP A 49 6.48 -7.61 5.71
C TRP A 49 6.79 -6.60 4.58
N SER A 50 7.95 -5.96 4.65
CA SER A 50 8.51 -5.22 3.53
C SER A 50 10.04 -5.21 3.56
N ASP A 51 10.61 -4.94 2.39
CA ASP A 51 11.95 -4.42 2.24
C ASP A 51 11.86 -3.11 1.45
N GLU A 52 12.34 -2.03 2.06
CA GLU A 52 12.32 -0.67 1.52
C GLU A 52 13.70 -0.27 0.97
N PHE A 53 14.68 -1.18 1.01
CA PHE A 53 16.03 -1.00 0.46
C PHE A 53 16.77 0.28 0.88
N ASN A 54 16.40 0.86 2.03
CA ASN A 54 16.99 2.07 2.62
C ASN A 54 18.32 1.81 3.34
N GLY A 55 18.76 0.56 3.40
CA GLY A 55 20.04 0.17 3.99
C GLY A 55 21.23 0.55 3.13
N THR A 56 22.44 0.22 3.60
CA THR A 56 23.69 0.40 2.84
C THR A 56 24.16 -0.88 2.15
N ALA A 57 23.49 -2.00 2.39
CA ALA A 57 23.78 -3.30 1.81
C ALA A 57 22.52 -4.18 1.81
N LEU A 58 22.49 -5.18 0.93
CA LEU A 58 21.39 -6.14 0.83
C LEU A 58 21.20 -6.89 2.17
N ASP A 59 19.97 -6.97 2.67
CA ASP A 59 19.68 -7.71 3.89
C ASP A 59 19.79 -9.24 3.65
N LYS A 60 20.91 -9.82 4.07
CA LYS A 60 21.19 -11.26 3.90
C LYS A 60 20.35 -12.15 4.83
N SER A 61 19.59 -11.60 5.77
CA SER A 61 18.59 -12.36 6.53
C SER A 61 17.33 -12.63 5.71
N VAL A 62 17.14 -11.92 4.61
CA VAL A 62 16.02 -12.07 3.68
C VAL A 62 16.48 -12.59 2.32
N TRP A 63 17.55 -12.02 1.78
CA TRP A 63 17.97 -12.22 0.40
C TRP A 63 19.29 -12.96 0.28
N LYS A 64 19.35 -13.89 -0.66
CA LYS A 64 20.60 -14.49 -1.14
C LYS A 64 20.74 -14.31 -2.64
N TYR A 65 21.99 -14.29 -3.10
CA TYR A 65 22.28 -14.39 -4.52
C TYR A 65 22.03 -15.81 -5.02
N GLU A 66 21.47 -15.93 -6.22
CA GLU A 66 21.37 -17.24 -6.87
C GLU A 66 22.69 -17.67 -7.53
N GLY A 67 23.54 -16.70 -7.86
CA GLY A 67 24.92 -16.92 -8.27
C GLY A 67 25.13 -17.58 -9.62
N SER A 68 26.40 -17.82 -9.94
CA SER A 68 26.88 -18.05 -11.31
C SER A 68 26.47 -19.39 -11.95
N GLY A 69 25.90 -20.31 -11.18
CA GLY A 69 25.41 -21.60 -11.67
C GLY A 69 23.98 -21.58 -12.21
N THR A 70 23.30 -20.44 -12.11
CA THR A 70 21.85 -20.34 -12.38
C THR A 70 21.58 -19.85 -13.80
N HIS A 71 20.99 -20.73 -14.63
CA HIS A 71 20.46 -20.39 -15.95
C HIS A 71 19.16 -21.16 -16.18
N ARG A 72 18.13 -20.50 -16.72
CA ARG A 72 16.81 -21.12 -16.88
C ARG A 72 16.38 -21.22 -18.34
N ASN A 73 16.63 -20.19 -19.15
CA ASN A 73 15.98 -20.09 -20.46
C ASN A 73 16.92 -19.69 -21.62
N ASN A 74 18.09 -20.35 -21.73
CA ASN A 74 19.16 -20.01 -22.69
C ASN A 74 19.65 -18.55 -22.56
N GLU A 75 19.68 -18.07 -21.32
CA GLU A 75 20.18 -16.76 -20.93
C GLU A 75 21.69 -16.62 -21.18
N LEU A 76 22.16 -15.40 -21.43
CA LEU A 76 23.54 -15.10 -21.84
C LEU A 76 24.39 -14.46 -20.73
N GLN A 77 23.78 -14.03 -19.63
CA GLN A 77 24.50 -13.48 -18.48
C GLN A 77 24.97 -14.57 -17.52
N VAL A 78 26.07 -14.30 -16.82
CA VAL A 78 26.35 -14.93 -15.52
C VAL A 78 25.80 -14.05 -14.40
N TYR A 79 25.04 -14.65 -13.48
CA TYR A 79 24.60 -13.95 -12.27
C TYR A 79 25.75 -13.92 -11.25
N CYS A 80 26.04 -12.73 -10.75
CA CYS A 80 27.07 -12.50 -9.74
C CYS A 80 26.56 -12.93 -8.35
N ASP A 81 27.47 -13.45 -7.52
CA ASP A 81 27.19 -14.08 -6.23
C ASP A 81 27.73 -13.31 -5.00
N THR A 82 28.37 -12.15 -5.21
CA THR A 82 28.87 -11.32 -4.10
C THR A 82 28.62 -9.82 -4.26
N ASP A 83 28.61 -9.09 -3.14
CA ASP A 83 28.55 -7.62 -3.13
C ASP A 83 29.76 -7.00 -3.87
N ALA A 84 30.93 -7.65 -3.81
CA ALA A 84 32.18 -7.16 -4.42
C ALA A 84 32.16 -7.11 -5.95
N GLU A 85 31.32 -7.94 -6.58
CA GLU A 85 31.13 -7.95 -8.02
C GLU A 85 30.28 -6.77 -8.52
N GLY A 86 29.45 -6.22 -7.64
CA GLY A 86 28.77 -4.95 -7.83
C GLY A 86 27.58 -4.97 -8.79
N ASN A 87 27.07 -6.12 -9.22
CA ASN A 87 25.86 -6.19 -10.07
C ASN A 87 24.56 -6.05 -9.28
N VAL A 88 24.62 -6.14 -7.95
CA VAL A 88 23.49 -5.92 -7.05
C VAL A 88 23.97 -5.05 -5.89
N TYR A 89 23.35 -3.89 -5.70
CA TYR A 89 23.72 -2.95 -4.65
C TYR A 89 22.54 -2.07 -4.25
N LEU A 90 22.66 -1.40 -3.10
CA LEU A 90 21.68 -0.40 -2.68
C LEU A 90 22.20 0.99 -3.00
N GLN A 91 21.36 1.82 -3.60
CA GLN A 91 21.68 3.20 -3.95
C GLN A 91 20.43 4.06 -3.82
N ASP A 92 20.55 5.21 -3.15
CA ASP A 92 19.51 6.25 -3.08
C ASP A 92 18.13 5.74 -2.63
N GLY A 93 18.11 4.79 -1.69
CA GLY A 93 16.87 4.18 -1.18
C GLY A 93 16.26 3.13 -2.12
N SER A 94 17.04 2.55 -3.03
CA SER A 94 16.58 1.51 -3.94
C SER A 94 17.59 0.38 -4.05
N LEU A 95 17.09 -0.84 -4.25
CA LEU A 95 17.87 -1.94 -4.79
C LEU A 95 18.11 -1.68 -6.27
N VAL A 96 19.36 -1.84 -6.70
CA VAL A 96 19.77 -1.74 -8.10
C VAL A 96 20.32 -3.09 -8.54
N ILE A 97 19.67 -3.68 -9.54
CA ILE A 97 20.20 -4.84 -10.27
C ILE A 97 20.73 -4.33 -11.62
N GLU A 98 22.02 -4.50 -11.85
CA GLU A 98 22.73 -3.94 -12.99
C GLU A 98 23.27 -5.04 -13.91
N ALA A 99 22.77 -5.06 -15.15
CA ALA A 99 23.32 -5.85 -16.22
C ALA A 99 24.46 -5.08 -16.91
N ARG A 100 25.60 -5.72 -17.11
CA ARG A 100 26.78 -5.15 -17.78
C ARG A 100 27.20 -6.02 -18.94
N LYS A 101 27.81 -5.38 -19.94
CA LYS A 101 28.53 -6.07 -21.01
C LYS A 101 30.01 -6.13 -20.64
N GLU A 102 30.40 -7.22 -20.00
CA GLU A 102 31.77 -7.48 -19.57
C GLU A 102 32.03 -8.98 -19.58
N THR A 103 33.26 -9.37 -19.95
CA THR A 103 33.62 -10.79 -19.97
C THR A 103 33.93 -11.28 -18.56
N ARG A 104 33.16 -12.25 -18.07
CA ARG A 104 33.40 -12.93 -16.80
C ARG A 104 33.06 -14.40 -16.89
N SER A 105 33.95 -15.26 -16.42
CA SER A 105 33.74 -16.72 -16.36
C SER A 105 33.28 -17.35 -17.70
N GLY A 106 33.69 -16.80 -18.84
CA GLY A 106 33.30 -17.27 -20.17
C GLY A 106 31.98 -16.71 -20.72
N TYR A 107 31.33 -15.79 -20.00
CA TYR A 107 30.12 -15.08 -20.41
C TYR A 107 30.46 -13.65 -20.81
N ASP A 108 29.72 -13.10 -21.78
CA ASP A 108 29.90 -11.72 -22.27
C ASP A 108 29.06 -10.68 -21.49
N TYR A 109 28.22 -11.15 -20.58
CA TYR A 109 27.35 -10.31 -19.76
C TYR A 109 27.38 -10.77 -18.31
N THR A 110 27.33 -9.81 -17.38
CA THR A 110 27.10 -10.05 -15.95
C THR A 110 25.79 -9.40 -15.54
N SER A 111 25.11 -9.98 -14.56
CA SER A 111 23.89 -9.39 -13.98
C SER A 111 23.68 -9.86 -12.54
N GLY A 112 22.55 -9.48 -11.94
CA GLY A 112 22.15 -9.91 -10.61
C GLY A 112 20.84 -10.69 -10.60
N SER A 113 20.78 -11.66 -9.69
CA SER A 113 19.57 -12.39 -9.32
C SER A 113 19.57 -12.64 -7.82
N ILE A 114 18.52 -12.23 -7.13
CA ILE A 114 18.35 -12.44 -5.70
C ILE A 114 17.06 -13.20 -5.43
N CYS A 115 17.05 -14.02 -4.38
CA CYS A 115 15.87 -14.72 -3.95
C CYS A 115 15.77 -14.80 -2.41
N SER A 116 14.56 -15.02 -1.91
CA SER A 116 14.31 -15.23 -0.48
C SER A 116 14.24 -16.71 -0.08
N LYS A 117 14.65 -17.62 -0.96
CA LYS A 117 14.55 -19.07 -0.74
C LYS A 117 15.24 -19.48 0.57
N ASP A 118 14.57 -20.30 1.37
CA ASP A 118 15.00 -20.79 2.69
C ASP A 118 15.10 -19.72 3.79
N LEU A 119 14.92 -18.45 3.45
CA LEU A 119 15.02 -17.31 4.38
C LEU A 119 13.64 -16.71 4.67
N LYS A 120 12.83 -16.53 3.63
CA LYS A 120 11.49 -15.96 3.75
C LYS A 120 10.56 -16.49 2.69
N THR A 121 9.37 -16.90 3.13
CA THR A 121 8.33 -17.45 2.28
C THR A 121 6.99 -16.84 2.64
N PHE A 122 6.10 -16.80 1.66
CA PHE A 122 4.78 -16.21 1.76
C PHE A 122 3.76 -17.15 1.16
N ARG A 123 2.57 -17.13 1.73
CA ARG A 123 1.40 -17.75 1.13
C ARG A 123 0.25 -16.78 1.26
N TYR A 124 -0.35 -16.45 0.12
CA TYR A 124 -1.41 -15.46 -0.01
C TYR A 124 -1.04 -14.04 0.45
N GLY A 125 -1.97 -13.11 0.20
CA GLY A 125 -1.85 -11.70 0.51
C GLY A 125 -1.79 -10.84 -0.75
N ALA A 126 -1.65 -9.52 -0.56
CA ALA A 126 -1.25 -8.63 -1.64
C ALA A 126 0.28 -8.53 -1.63
N ILE A 127 0.92 -8.88 -2.74
CA ILE A 127 2.37 -8.82 -2.91
C ILE A 127 2.65 -7.80 -3.99
N GLU A 128 3.41 -6.76 -3.67
CA GLU A 128 3.65 -5.60 -4.53
C GLU A 128 5.14 -5.25 -4.54
N MET A 129 5.64 -4.88 -5.70
CA MET A 129 6.93 -4.24 -5.87
C MET A 129 6.74 -2.91 -6.59
N ARG A 130 7.41 -1.86 -6.11
CA ARG A 130 7.56 -0.61 -6.86
C ARG A 130 8.92 -0.56 -7.52
N ALA A 131 8.96 -0.46 -8.84
CA ALA A 131 10.21 -0.51 -9.57
C ALA A 131 10.17 0.28 -10.88
N LYS A 132 11.35 0.66 -11.36
CA LYS A 132 11.60 1.18 -12.71
C LYS A 132 12.46 0.17 -13.46
N ILE A 133 11.90 -0.42 -14.50
CA ILE A 133 12.53 -1.50 -15.29
C ILE A 133 13.38 -0.93 -16.44
N PRO A 134 14.43 -1.63 -16.92
CA PRO A 134 15.17 -1.19 -18.09
C PRO A 134 14.42 -1.48 -19.40
N SER A 135 14.77 -0.74 -20.46
CA SER A 135 14.35 -1.04 -21.85
C SER A 135 15.56 -1.33 -22.72
N GLY A 136 15.42 -2.25 -23.66
CA GLY A 136 16.47 -2.64 -24.59
C GLY A 136 16.28 -4.06 -25.09
N LYS A 137 16.65 -4.32 -26.35
CA LYS A 137 16.56 -5.68 -26.93
C LYS A 137 17.37 -6.65 -26.07
N GLY A 138 16.75 -7.79 -25.74
CA GLY A 138 17.37 -8.85 -24.95
C GLY A 138 17.47 -8.60 -23.45
N LEU A 139 16.98 -7.48 -22.91
CA LEU A 139 16.83 -7.32 -21.47
C LEU A 139 15.52 -7.96 -21.00
N TRP A 140 15.55 -8.64 -19.86
CA TRP A 140 14.39 -9.33 -19.31
C TRP A 140 14.39 -9.22 -17.78
N PRO A 141 13.85 -8.11 -17.23
CA PRO A 141 13.60 -7.98 -15.81
C PRO A 141 12.39 -8.82 -15.39
N ALA A 142 12.48 -9.44 -14.21
CA ALA A 142 11.38 -10.20 -13.62
C ALA A 142 11.25 -9.96 -12.11
N PHE A 143 10.00 -9.97 -11.65
CA PHE A 143 9.59 -10.06 -10.25
C PHE A 143 8.58 -11.21 -10.13
N TRP A 144 8.98 -12.25 -9.43
CA TRP A 144 8.30 -13.54 -9.51
C TRP A 144 8.52 -14.36 -8.25
N MET A 145 7.86 -15.51 -8.20
CA MET A 145 7.85 -16.37 -7.03
C MET A 145 7.92 -17.84 -7.43
N LEU A 146 8.64 -18.64 -6.66
CA LEU A 146 8.66 -20.09 -6.83
C LEU A 146 8.15 -20.78 -5.57
N GLY A 147 7.41 -21.86 -5.77
CA GLY A 147 6.91 -22.68 -4.69
C GLY A 147 8.05 -23.38 -3.93
N VAL A 148 7.86 -23.51 -2.63
CA VAL A 148 8.74 -24.23 -1.72
C VAL A 148 8.38 -25.70 -1.78
N ASP A 149 9.38 -26.53 -2.00
CA ASP A 149 9.25 -27.97 -1.83
C ASP A 149 9.25 -28.33 -0.34
N ALA A 150 8.08 -28.27 0.29
CA ALA A 150 7.94 -28.52 1.73
C ALA A 150 8.36 -29.94 2.16
N ASN A 151 8.36 -30.91 1.23
CA ASN A 151 8.60 -32.32 1.52
C ASN A 151 9.91 -32.86 0.90
N GLY A 152 10.67 -32.04 0.18
CA GLY A 152 11.91 -32.44 -0.50
C GLY A 152 11.72 -33.38 -1.70
N ASN A 153 10.49 -33.50 -2.22
CA ASN A 153 10.11 -34.46 -3.25
C ASN A 153 9.53 -33.82 -4.52
N LYS A 154 9.37 -32.49 -4.56
CA LYS A 154 8.77 -31.76 -5.69
C LYS A 154 9.79 -30.80 -6.28
N ILE A 155 9.99 -30.90 -7.60
CA ILE A 155 10.72 -29.89 -8.37
C ILE A 155 9.76 -29.17 -9.31
N TRP A 156 10.17 -28.01 -9.81
CA TRP A 156 9.48 -27.32 -10.88
C TRP A 156 9.12 -28.29 -12.02
N PRO A 157 7.90 -28.25 -12.57
CA PRO A 157 6.85 -27.25 -12.34
C PRO A 157 5.88 -27.61 -11.20
N ASN A 158 6.08 -28.74 -10.50
CA ASN A 158 5.16 -29.26 -9.46
C ASN A 158 5.10 -28.40 -8.19
N THR A 159 6.09 -27.53 -7.98
CA THR A 159 6.09 -26.56 -6.89
C THR A 159 5.24 -25.32 -7.21
N GLY A 160 5.01 -25.04 -8.49
CA GLY A 160 4.39 -23.82 -8.97
C GLY A 160 5.37 -22.66 -9.14
N GLU A 161 5.05 -21.77 -10.08
CA GLU A 161 5.75 -20.50 -10.37
C GLU A 161 4.71 -19.41 -10.61
N LEU A 162 4.85 -18.29 -9.92
CA LEU A 162 3.98 -17.12 -10.06
C LEU A 162 4.80 -15.92 -10.49
N ASP A 163 4.66 -15.55 -11.76
CA ASP A 163 5.29 -14.36 -12.32
C ASP A 163 4.38 -13.16 -12.09
N ILE A 164 4.77 -12.32 -11.13
CA ILE A 164 4.02 -11.10 -10.79
C ILE A 164 4.24 -10.04 -11.87
N MET A 165 5.46 -9.94 -12.38
CA MET A 165 5.81 -9.09 -13.50
C MET A 165 7.01 -9.64 -14.25
N GLU A 166 6.84 -9.82 -15.55
CA GLU A 166 7.94 -9.93 -16.50
C GLU A 166 7.80 -8.86 -17.59
N ASN A 167 8.92 -8.42 -18.15
CA ASN A 167 8.95 -7.56 -19.33
C ASN A 167 9.96 -8.07 -20.35
N ILE A 168 9.59 -7.98 -21.63
CA ILE A 168 10.56 -8.07 -22.72
C ILE A 168 11.05 -6.65 -22.99
N GLY A 169 12.34 -6.37 -22.82
CA GLY A 169 12.88 -5.01 -22.90
C GLY A 169 12.70 -4.29 -24.25
N SER A 170 12.42 -5.02 -25.34
CA SER A 170 12.02 -4.42 -26.63
C SER A 170 10.55 -3.97 -26.70
N GLU A 171 9.76 -4.29 -25.69
CA GLU A 171 8.35 -3.95 -25.53
C GLU A 171 8.17 -3.17 -24.21
N PRO A 172 8.77 -1.97 -24.08
CA PRO A 172 8.97 -1.34 -22.78
C PRO A 172 7.68 -0.77 -22.16
N SER A 173 6.53 -0.94 -22.79
CA SER A 173 5.21 -0.57 -22.27
C SER A 173 4.39 -1.79 -21.84
N LYS A 174 4.90 -3.02 -22.04
CA LYS A 174 4.13 -4.25 -21.89
C LYS A 174 4.68 -5.11 -20.76
N ILE A 175 3.83 -5.51 -19.83
CA ILE A 175 4.17 -6.50 -18.80
C ILE A 175 3.38 -7.78 -19.01
N TYR A 176 3.94 -8.87 -18.49
CA TYR A 176 3.31 -10.18 -18.46
C TYR A 176 3.15 -10.62 -17.01
N GLY A 177 2.00 -11.21 -16.71
CA GLY A 177 1.77 -11.98 -15.49
C GLY A 177 1.44 -13.41 -15.89
N THR A 178 2.11 -14.36 -15.26
CA THR A 178 2.06 -15.76 -15.69
C THR A 178 1.98 -16.68 -14.47
N ILE A 179 1.28 -17.80 -14.62
CA ILE A 179 1.37 -18.93 -13.69
C ILE A 179 1.88 -20.15 -14.43
N HIS A 180 2.80 -20.87 -13.79
CA HIS A 180 3.24 -22.19 -14.23
C HIS A 180 2.93 -23.23 -13.16
N ALA A 181 2.44 -24.39 -13.59
CA ALA A 181 2.19 -25.54 -12.74
C ALA A 181 2.46 -26.84 -13.51
N ALA A 182 2.31 -27.95 -12.81
CA ALA A 182 2.34 -29.28 -13.41
C ALA A 182 0.91 -29.74 -13.68
N ASN A 183 0.63 -30.21 -14.90
CA ASN A 183 -0.62 -30.92 -15.15
C ASN A 183 -0.62 -32.31 -14.46
N SER A 184 -1.73 -33.03 -14.58
CA SER A 184 -1.90 -34.39 -14.01
C SER A 184 -0.86 -35.42 -14.47
N SER A 185 -0.10 -35.15 -15.54
CA SER A 185 1.00 -35.99 -16.05
C SER A 185 2.39 -35.45 -15.68
N ASN A 186 2.47 -34.54 -14.70
CA ASN A 186 3.67 -33.84 -14.26
C ASN A 186 4.39 -33.03 -15.36
N GLN A 187 3.68 -32.65 -16.44
CA GLN A 187 4.24 -31.81 -17.50
C GLN A 187 3.96 -30.33 -17.21
N PRO A 188 4.89 -29.41 -17.58
CA PRO A 188 4.67 -27.99 -17.41
C PRO A 188 3.48 -27.51 -18.23
N ILE A 189 2.58 -26.81 -17.56
CA ILE A 189 1.51 -26.00 -18.15
C ILE A 189 1.68 -24.56 -17.70
N SER A 190 1.21 -23.63 -18.52
CA SER A 190 1.41 -22.21 -18.27
C SER A 190 0.27 -21.39 -18.84
N GLU A 191 -0.18 -20.42 -18.07
CA GLU A 191 -1.15 -19.42 -18.52
C GLU A 191 -0.56 -18.03 -18.30
N SER A 192 -0.59 -17.22 -19.35
CA SER A 192 0.04 -15.90 -19.38
C SER A 192 -0.91 -14.85 -19.92
N TRP A 193 -0.89 -13.68 -19.28
CA TRP A 193 -1.66 -12.51 -19.65
C TRP A 193 -0.76 -11.30 -19.67
N TYR A 194 -1.18 -10.28 -20.41
CA TYR A 194 -0.38 -9.06 -20.52
C TYR A 194 -1.22 -7.81 -20.31
N TYR A 195 -0.52 -6.75 -19.93
CA TYR A 195 -1.06 -5.41 -19.88
C TYR A 195 -0.16 -4.46 -20.67
N ASN A 196 -0.78 -3.63 -21.51
CA ASN A 196 -0.09 -2.55 -22.23
C ASN A 196 -0.36 -1.23 -21.53
N HIS A 197 0.67 -0.67 -20.91
CA HIS A 197 0.64 0.66 -20.34
C HIS A 197 0.72 1.73 -21.46
N PRO A 198 0.05 2.88 -21.34
CA PRO A 198 0.04 3.92 -22.38
C PRO A 198 1.42 4.54 -22.65
N THR A 199 2.35 4.44 -21.70
CA THR A 199 3.72 4.96 -21.80
C THR A 199 4.73 3.88 -21.44
N SER A 200 6.00 4.12 -21.79
CA SER A 200 7.10 3.23 -21.44
C SER A 200 7.34 3.20 -19.92
N LEU A 201 7.44 1.98 -19.40
CA LEU A 201 7.72 1.62 -18.01
C LEU A 201 9.18 1.84 -17.61
N ALA A 202 10.05 2.16 -18.58
CA ALA A 202 11.45 2.48 -18.32
C ALA A 202 11.67 3.95 -17.94
N THR A 203 10.62 4.78 -18.04
CA THR A 203 10.71 6.22 -17.80
C THR A 203 10.44 6.62 -16.36
N ASP A 204 9.63 5.85 -15.64
CA ASP A 204 9.24 6.13 -14.26
C ASP A 204 9.08 4.84 -13.44
N TYR A 205 8.92 4.99 -12.13
CA TYR A 205 8.58 3.90 -11.23
C TYR A 205 7.09 3.60 -11.30
N HIS A 206 6.77 2.31 -11.37
CA HIS A 206 5.41 1.78 -11.36
C HIS A 206 5.26 0.72 -10.27
N THR A 207 4.02 0.47 -9.83
CA THR A 207 3.74 -0.67 -8.94
C THR A 207 3.27 -1.87 -9.74
N TYR A 208 3.83 -3.03 -9.42
CA TYR A 208 3.49 -4.31 -10.00
C TYR A 208 3.12 -5.26 -8.87
N GLY A 209 1.97 -5.94 -8.96
CA GLY A 209 1.55 -6.79 -7.86
C GLY A 209 0.46 -7.78 -8.20
N VAL A 210 0.26 -8.66 -7.22
CA VAL A 210 -0.83 -9.64 -7.20
C VAL A 210 -1.61 -9.54 -5.90
N MET A 211 -2.90 -9.83 -5.95
CA MET A 211 -3.69 -10.26 -4.80
C MET A 211 -3.88 -11.77 -4.94
N TRP A 212 -3.44 -12.53 -3.95
CA TRP A 212 -3.48 -13.99 -3.97
C TRP A 212 -4.20 -14.47 -2.71
N ASN A 213 -5.20 -15.34 -2.89
CA ASN A 213 -5.92 -16.02 -1.82
C ASN A 213 -6.12 -17.51 -2.16
N GLU A 214 -6.94 -18.22 -1.40
CA GLU A 214 -7.21 -19.64 -1.59
C GLU A 214 -7.94 -19.99 -2.90
N GLU A 215 -8.58 -19.01 -3.54
CA GLU A 215 -9.48 -19.22 -4.68
C GLU A 215 -8.93 -18.60 -5.97
N THR A 216 -8.16 -17.52 -5.87
CA THR A 216 -7.83 -16.64 -7.00
C THR A 216 -6.46 -15.98 -6.88
N ILE A 217 -5.89 -15.65 -8.04
CA ILE A 217 -4.77 -14.74 -8.20
C ILE A 217 -5.19 -13.61 -9.14
N THR A 218 -5.08 -12.36 -8.67
CA THR A 218 -5.42 -11.15 -9.42
C THR A 218 -4.20 -10.28 -9.61
N TRP A 219 -3.76 -10.08 -10.86
CA TRP A 219 -2.66 -9.18 -11.19
C TRP A 219 -3.14 -7.75 -11.38
N TYR A 220 -2.31 -6.82 -10.96
CA TYR A 220 -2.52 -5.39 -11.15
C TYR A 220 -1.21 -4.65 -11.41
N MET A 221 -1.34 -3.51 -12.07
CA MET A 221 -0.27 -2.53 -12.26
C MET A 221 -0.81 -1.13 -11.96
N ASP A 222 -0.10 -0.31 -11.17
CA ASP A 222 -0.51 1.04 -10.77
C ASP A 222 -1.97 1.09 -10.26
N ASN A 223 -2.32 0.13 -9.41
CA ASN A 223 -3.66 -0.08 -8.86
C ASN A 223 -4.75 -0.44 -9.89
N THR A 224 -4.39 -0.71 -11.14
CA THR A 224 -5.29 -1.17 -12.20
C THR A 224 -5.18 -2.69 -12.34
N VAL A 225 -6.26 -3.39 -12.00
CA VAL A 225 -6.39 -4.83 -12.28
C VAL A 225 -6.44 -5.04 -13.79
N TYR A 226 -5.64 -5.98 -14.29
CA TYR A 226 -5.68 -6.38 -15.70
C TYR A 226 -6.08 -7.84 -15.90
N TYR A 227 -5.91 -8.69 -14.89
CA TYR A 227 -6.32 -10.08 -14.98
C TYR A 227 -6.59 -10.73 -13.61
N THR A 228 -7.55 -11.67 -13.58
CA THR A 228 -7.80 -12.56 -12.44
C THR A 228 -7.97 -13.98 -12.97
N THR A 229 -7.28 -14.94 -12.36
CA THR A 229 -7.48 -16.38 -12.59
C THR A 229 -7.90 -17.08 -11.31
N GLU A 230 -8.56 -18.23 -11.46
CA GLU A 230 -8.88 -19.13 -10.36
C GLU A 230 -7.73 -20.11 -10.13
N THR A 231 -7.50 -20.50 -8.87
CA THR A 231 -6.55 -21.57 -8.52
C THR A 231 -7.26 -22.91 -8.51
N ASP A 232 -7.69 -23.36 -9.70
CA ASP A 232 -8.46 -24.59 -9.91
C ASP A 232 -7.64 -25.87 -9.69
N GLU A 233 -8.16 -27.03 -10.09
CA GLU A 233 -7.49 -28.33 -9.87
C GLU A 233 -6.08 -28.37 -10.47
N GLU A 234 -5.89 -27.82 -11.68
CA GLU A 234 -4.60 -27.79 -12.38
C GLU A 234 -3.62 -26.80 -11.74
N PHE A 235 -4.13 -25.73 -11.12
CA PHE A 235 -3.35 -24.70 -10.44
C PHE A 235 -3.41 -24.77 -8.90
N SER A 236 -3.87 -25.89 -8.35
CA SER A 236 -4.06 -26.07 -6.90
C SER A 236 -2.76 -25.96 -6.08
N VAL A 237 -1.59 -26.03 -6.71
CA VAL A 237 -0.28 -25.79 -6.08
C VAL A 237 -0.17 -24.39 -5.44
N PHE A 238 -0.89 -23.39 -5.98
CA PHE A 238 -0.95 -22.04 -5.43
C PHE A 238 -1.86 -21.94 -4.19
N ASP A 239 -2.65 -22.95 -3.87
CA ASP A 239 -3.36 -23.03 -2.58
C ASP A 239 -2.54 -23.87 -1.56
N GLN A 240 -1.75 -24.82 -2.04
CA GLN A 240 -1.08 -25.80 -1.20
C GLN A 240 0.29 -25.34 -0.69
N ASN A 241 1.04 -24.58 -1.49
CA ASN A 241 2.44 -24.31 -1.22
C ASN A 241 2.68 -22.89 -0.67
N TYR A 242 3.77 -22.75 0.10
CA TYR A 242 4.39 -21.44 0.34
C TYR A 242 5.35 -21.12 -0.79
N PHE A 243 5.59 -19.85 -1.06
CA PHE A 243 6.42 -19.38 -2.16
C PHE A 243 7.48 -18.40 -1.66
N TYR A 244 8.67 -18.41 -2.27
CA TYR A 244 9.72 -17.41 -2.03
C TYR A 244 9.82 -16.43 -3.20
N LEU A 245 10.30 -15.21 -2.93
CA LEU A 245 10.42 -14.15 -3.92
C LEU A 245 11.71 -14.29 -4.71
N LEU A 246 11.68 -13.88 -5.99
CA LEU A 246 12.83 -13.74 -6.88
C LEU A 246 12.76 -12.41 -7.64
N LEU A 247 13.92 -11.75 -7.73
CA LEU A 247 14.11 -10.54 -8.52
C LEU A 247 15.39 -10.67 -9.33
N ASN A 248 15.30 -10.50 -10.65
CA ASN A 248 16.45 -10.61 -11.52
C ASN A 248 16.33 -9.72 -12.76
N LEU A 249 17.48 -9.51 -13.41
CA LEU A 249 17.57 -8.90 -14.74
C LEU A 249 18.35 -9.86 -15.66
N ALA A 250 17.64 -10.69 -16.41
CA ALA A 250 18.26 -11.55 -17.41
C ALA A 250 18.70 -10.75 -18.65
N VAL A 251 19.69 -11.28 -19.36
CA VAL A 251 20.21 -10.78 -20.63
C VAL A 251 20.21 -11.93 -21.65
N GLY A 252 19.46 -11.77 -22.73
CA GLY A 252 19.23 -12.85 -23.69
C GLY A 252 18.20 -13.86 -23.19
N GLY A 253 18.09 -14.96 -23.93
CA GLY A 253 17.10 -16.00 -23.70
C GLY A 253 16.21 -16.23 -24.92
N THR A 254 15.54 -17.38 -24.96
CA THR A 254 14.66 -17.76 -26.09
C THR A 254 13.54 -16.73 -26.30
N TRP A 255 12.97 -16.21 -25.21
CA TRP A 255 11.83 -15.30 -25.26
C TRP A 255 12.19 -13.85 -25.59
N PRO A 256 13.11 -13.16 -24.85
CA PRO A 256 13.48 -11.79 -25.20
C PRO A 256 14.40 -11.71 -26.43
N GLY A 257 15.01 -12.82 -26.84
CA GLY A 257 16.07 -12.90 -27.84
C GLY A 257 17.38 -12.27 -27.37
N SER A 258 18.45 -12.39 -28.16
CA SER A 258 19.75 -11.83 -27.78
C SER A 258 19.80 -10.29 -27.86
N PRO A 259 20.62 -9.63 -27.04
CA PRO A 259 20.99 -8.23 -27.24
C PRO A 259 21.57 -7.98 -28.63
N ASN A 260 21.44 -6.74 -29.12
CA ASN A 260 22.03 -6.31 -30.38
C ASN A 260 22.77 -4.97 -30.21
N SER A 261 23.20 -4.35 -31.32
CA SER A 261 23.91 -3.06 -31.29
C SER A 261 23.11 -1.88 -30.71
N SER A 262 21.79 -2.00 -30.59
CA SER A 262 20.93 -0.99 -29.96
C SER A 262 20.72 -1.19 -28.46
N THR A 263 21.14 -2.33 -27.91
CA THR A 263 21.03 -2.58 -26.46
C THR A 263 22.09 -1.76 -25.71
N VAL A 264 21.64 -0.88 -24.82
CA VAL A 264 22.52 -0.02 -24.03
C VAL A 264 22.96 -0.75 -22.76
N PHE A 265 24.26 -0.71 -22.47
CA PHE A 265 24.84 -1.21 -21.22
C PHE A 265 25.70 -0.11 -20.56
N PRO A 266 25.78 -0.05 -19.21
CA PRO A 266 25.03 -0.88 -18.28
C PRO A 266 23.52 -0.58 -18.31
N SER A 267 22.71 -1.59 -18.03
CA SER A 267 21.25 -1.49 -17.91
C SER A 267 20.84 -1.79 -16.48
N LYS A 268 19.96 -0.95 -15.91
CA LYS A 268 19.65 -0.97 -14.48
C LYS A 268 18.16 -1.17 -14.24
N TYR A 269 17.86 -2.09 -13.33
CA TYR A 269 16.54 -2.36 -12.78
C TYR A 269 16.52 -1.83 -11.34
N TYR A 270 15.74 -0.76 -11.12
CA TYR A 270 15.66 -0.09 -9.83
C TYR A 270 14.40 -0.51 -9.10
N VAL A 271 14.55 -0.97 -7.87
CA VAL A 271 13.45 -1.43 -7.03
C VAL A 271 13.43 -0.58 -5.77
N ASP A 272 12.37 0.20 -5.62
CA ASP A 272 12.15 1.10 -4.48
C ASP A 272 11.73 0.30 -3.25
N TYR A 273 10.76 -0.62 -3.42
CA TYR A 273 10.37 -1.52 -2.34
C TYR A 273 9.78 -2.83 -2.85
N VAL A 274 9.78 -3.83 -1.98
CA VAL A 274 8.88 -4.99 -2.04
C VAL A 274 8.06 -5.03 -0.76
N ARG A 275 6.73 -5.14 -0.87
CA ARG A 275 5.78 -5.15 0.25
C ARG A 275 4.83 -6.32 0.14
N VAL A 276 4.57 -6.95 1.28
CA VAL A 276 3.61 -8.04 1.43
C VAL A 276 2.59 -7.66 2.49
N TYR A 277 1.32 -7.63 2.09
CA TYR A 277 0.18 -7.32 2.95
C TYR A 277 -0.64 -8.59 3.17
N GLN A 278 -0.96 -8.90 4.42
CA GLN A 278 -1.74 -10.09 4.77
C GLN A 278 -2.82 -9.77 5.81
N THR A 279 -3.80 -10.65 5.87
CA THR A 279 -4.82 -10.64 6.91
C THR A 279 -4.18 -10.95 8.25
N THR A 280 -4.30 -10.05 9.23
CA THR A 280 -3.71 -10.28 10.55
C THR A 280 -4.41 -11.41 11.29
N THR A 281 -3.68 -12.08 12.18
CA THR A 281 -4.25 -13.00 13.17
C THR A 281 -5.33 -12.30 14.00
N PRO A 282 -6.47 -12.95 14.31
CA PRO A 282 -7.47 -12.42 15.24
C PRO A 282 -6.83 -12.09 16.59
N GLN A 283 -7.37 -11.09 17.27
CA GLN A 283 -6.94 -10.71 18.62
C GLN A 283 -8.03 -11.08 19.63
N LEU A 284 -7.68 -11.80 20.69
CA LEU A 284 -8.64 -12.18 21.73
C LEU A 284 -9.19 -10.93 22.43
N ALA A 285 -10.50 -10.76 22.44
CA ALA A 285 -11.17 -9.72 23.23
C ALA A 285 -11.58 -10.26 24.60
N SER A 286 -12.20 -11.43 24.65
CA SER A 286 -12.56 -12.11 25.90
C SER A 286 -12.81 -13.60 25.67
N LYS A 287 -12.84 -14.37 26.76
CA LYS A 287 -13.23 -15.79 26.75
C LYS A 287 -13.95 -16.16 28.03
N THR A 288 -14.86 -17.13 27.94
CA THR A 288 -15.50 -17.78 29.09
C THR A 288 -15.23 -19.28 29.05
N ASN A 289 -15.90 -20.05 29.91
CA ASN A 289 -15.89 -21.51 29.85
C ASN A 289 -16.65 -22.09 28.64
N ASN A 290 -17.45 -21.29 27.94
CA ASN A 290 -18.30 -21.74 26.83
C ASN A 290 -18.32 -20.80 25.63
N SER A 291 -17.46 -19.77 25.61
CA SER A 291 -17.40 -18.82 24.50
C SER A 291 -16.02 -18.20 24.30
N ILE A 292 -15.75 -17.78 23.07
CA ILE A 292 -14.59 -17.00 22.68
C ILE A 292 -15.08 -15.79 21.90
N THR A 293 -14.61 -14.59 22.26
CA THR A 293 -14.87 -13.35 21.53
C THR A 293 -13.54 -12.78 21.03
N VAL A 294 -13.44 -12.48 19.74
CA VAL A 294 -12.29 -11.77 19.16
C VAL A 294 -12.61 -10.30 18.91
N THR A 295 -11.59 -9.47 18.76
CA THR A 295 -11.75 -8.04 18.48
C THR A 295 -12.42 -7.86 17.12
N PRO A 296 -13.57 -7.18 17.02
CA PRO A 296 -14.28 -7.05 15.76
C PRO A 296 -13.54 -6.12 14.79
N ARG A 297 -13.55 -6.47 13.50
CA ARG A 297 -13.11 -5.64 12.39
C ARG A 297 -14.23 -5.49 11.36
N THR A 298 -14.39 -4.29 10.82
CA THR A 298 -15.45 -3.98 9.86
C THR A 298 -15.30 -4.78 8.58
N GLY A 299 -16.37 -5.49 8.20
CA GLY A 299 -16.43 -6.28 6.96
C GLY A 299 -15.58 -7.55 6.99
N TYR A 300 -15.21 -8.04 8.18
CA TYR A 300 -14.54 -9.32 8.39
C TYR A 300 -15.55 -10.41 8.79
N GLU A 301 -15.22 -11.64 8.44
CA GLU A 301 -15.87 -12.87 8.90
C GLU A 301 -14.87 -13.76 9.67
N TYR A 302 -15.39 -14.61 10.55
CA TYR A 302 -14.62 -15.41 11.49
C TYR A 302 -15.01 -16.89 11.39
N SER A 303 -14.05 -17.77 11.67
CA SER A 303 -14.25 -19.22 11.61
C SER A 303 -13.43 -19.95 12.67
N LEU A 304 -13.88 -21.14 13.09
CA LEU A 304 -13.12 -22.08 13.92
C LEU A 304 -12.49 -23.23 13.12
N ASP A 305 -12.98 -23.47 11.90
CA ASP A 305 -12.68 -24.66 11.09
C ASP A 305 -12.22 -24.35 9.66
N LYS A 306 -12.21 -23.06 9.28
CA LYS A 306 -11.97 -22.51 7.92
C LYS A 306 -13.04 -22.83 6.88
N ASN A 307 -14.08 -23.57 7.25
CA ASN A 307 -15.17 -23.99 6.36
C ASN A 307 -16.44 -23.17 6.62
N THR A 308 -16.80 -23.05 7.89
CA THR A 308 -17.99 -22.34 8.35
C THR A 308 -17.59 -20.94 8.81
N TRP A 309 -18.14 -19.93 8.13
CA TRP A 309 -17.82 -18.51 8.38
C TRP A 309 -19.03 -17.76 8.91
N GLN A 310 -18.81 -16.89 9.89
CA GLN A 310 -19.83 -16.02 10.47
C GLN A 310 -19.35 -14.58 10.58
N ALA A 311 -20.25 -13.61 10.39
CA ALA A 311 -19.94 -12.20 10.60
C ALA A 311 -19.77 -11.85 12.09
N SER A 312 -20.41 -12.62 12.98
CA SER A 312 -20.26 -12.44 14.43
C SER A 312 -18.84 -12.78 14.87
N ASN A 313 -18.24 -11.90 15.68
CA ASN A 313 -16.94 -12.10 16.31
C ASN A 313 -17.01 -12.94 17.61
N VAL A 314 -18.18 -13.51 17.92
CA VAL A 314 -18.45 -14.31 19.12
C VAL A 314 -18.78 -15.76 18.73
N PHE A 315 -18.03 -16.70 19.29
CA PHE A 315 -18.30 -18.13 19.22
C PHE A 315 -18.85 -18.59 20.57
N SER A 316 -20.06 -19.14 20.60
CA SER A 316 -20.74 -19.62 21.80
C SER A 316 -21.04 -21.12 21.74
N GLY A 317 -21.34 -21.74 22.88
CA GLY A 317 -21.64 -23.18 22.95
C GLY A 317 -20.40 -24.06 22.89
N LEU A 318 -19.25 -23.51 23.24
CA LEU A 318 -17.97 -24.20 23.24
C LEU A 318 -17.80 -25.07 24.49
N ASN A 319 -16.99 -26.12 24.40
CA ASN A 319 -16.61 -26.94 25.53
C ASN A 319 -15.62 -26.20 26.42
N SER A 320 -15.72 -26.38 27.74
CA SER A 320 -14.76 -25.82 28.71
C SER A 320 -13.39 -26.49 28.61
N SER A 321 -12.34 -25.77 29.02
CA SER A 321 -10.94 -26.27 29.00
C SER A 321 -10.50 -26.85 27.65
N THR A 322 -11.09 -26.39 26.55
CA THR A 322 -10.86 -26.93 25.20
C THR A 322 -10.16 -25.86 24.36
N VAL A 323 -9.15 -26.28 23.58
CA VAL A 323 -8.43 -25.41 22.64
C VAL A 323 -9.23 -25.30 21.35
N TYR A 324 -9.50 -24.07 20.94
CA TYR A 324 -10.05 -23.73 19.63
C TYR A 324 -9.08 -22.83 18.89
N THR A 325 -9.06 -22.90 17.57
CA THR A 325 -8.28 -21.98 16.74
C THR A 325 -9.22 -21.07 15.98
N VAL A 326 -9.15 -19.77 16.26
CA VAL A 326 -9.98 -18.76 15.58
C VAL A 326 -9.23 -18.20 14.38
N TYR A 327 -9.92 -18.10 13.25
CA TYR A 327 -9.43 -17.48 12.02
C TYR A 327 -10.31 -16.29 11.67
N GLN A 328 -9.76 -15.35 10.89
CA GLN A 328 -10.52 -14.27 10.28
C GLN A 328 -10.13 -14.07 8.81
N ARG A 329 -11.02 -13.46 8.03
CA ARG A 329 -10.73 -12.91 6.72
C ARG A 329 -11.65 -11.73 6.42
N LYS A 330 -11.23 -10.83 5.54
CA LYS A 330 -12.09 -9.81 4.97
C LYS A 330 -13.10 -10.52 4.05
N SER A 331 -14.38 -10.32 4.31
CA SER A 331 -15.46 -10.84 3.46
C SER A 331 -15.37 -10.24 2.07
N ALA A 332 -15.76 -11.03 1.06
CA ALA A 332 -15.87 -10.59 -0.32
C ALA A 332 -16.84 -9.40 -0.43
N THR A 333 -16.66 -8.63 -1.48
CA THR A 333 -17.55 -7.56 -1.92
C THR A 333 -17.87 -7.78 -3.40
N ASP A 334 -18.74 -6.96 -3.97
CA ASP A 334 -19.05 -7.03 -5.41
C ASP A 334 -17.82 -6.78 -6.31
N LEU A 335 -16.74 -6.21 -5.74
CA LEU A 335 -15.58 -5.73 -6.49
C LEU A 335 -14.27 -6.43 -6.14
N PHE A 336 -14.22 -7.06 -4.98
CA PHE A 336 -13.01 -7.74 -4.52
C PHE A 336 -13.35 -9.12 -3.96
N PRO A 337 -12.53 -10.13 -4.28
CA PRO A 337 -12.64 -11.43 -3.63
C PRO A 337 -12.31 -11.31 -2.14
N ARG A 338 -12.54 -12.39 -1.40
CA ARG A 338 -12.16 -12.44 0.02
C ARG A 338 -10.66 -12.19 0.17
N SER A 339 -10.25 -11.67 1.32
CA SER A 339 -8.82 -11.78 1.66
C SER A 339 -8.47 -13.23 1.93
N ALA A 340 -7.17 -13.53 1.84
CA ALA A 340 -6.60 -14.73 2.43
C ALA A 340 -7.08 -14.94 3.87
N ILE A 341 -7.21 -16.20 4.29
CA ILE A 341 -7.44 -16.57 5.68
C ILE A 341 -6.21 -16.18 6.51
N SER A 342 -6.46 -15.55 7.65
CA SER A 342 -5.39 -15.20 8.60
C SER A 342 -4.67 -16.44 9.14
N GLN A 343 -3.50 -16.23 9.75
CA GLN A 343 -3.01 -17.22 10.71
C GLN A 343 -4.03 -17.42 11.85
N GLY A 344 -4.01 -18.60 12.45
CA GLY A 344 -4.96 -18.99 13.49
C GLY A 344 -4.55 -18.50 14.88
N LEU A 345 -5.51 -18.02 15.65
CA LEU A 345 -5.38 -17.69 17.07
C LEU A 345 -5.83 -18.89 17.91
N ALA A 346 -4.89 -19.61 18.53
CA ALA A 346 -5.22 -20.67 19.48
C ALA A 346 -5.71 -20.07 20.82
N VAL A 347 -6.90 -20.48 21.28
CA VAL A 347 -7.53 -20.02 22.53
C VAL A 347 -8.09 -21.21 23.29
N THR A 348 -7.66 -21.40 24.53
CA THR A 348 -8.27 -22.36 25.47
C THR A 348 -9.40 -21.70 26.24
N THR A 349 -10.63 -22.23 26.15
CA THR A 349 -11.77 -21.79 26.99
C THR A 349 -11.48 -22.00 28.47
N SER A 350 -12.12 -21.22 29.34
CA SER A 350 -11.91 -21.31 30.79
C SER A 350 -12.48 -22.63 31.37
N GLY A 351 -12.02 -23.02 32.56
CA GLY A 351 -12.57 -24.19 33.26
C GLY A 351 -14.00 -23.98 33.76
N SER A 352 -14.75 -25.06 33.88
CA SER A 352 -16.15 -25.07 34.33
C SER A 352 -16.36 -24.54 35.77
N GLY A 353 -15.28 -24.47 36.58
CA GLY A 353 -15.29 -23.96 37.95
C GLY A 353 -14.68 -22.56 38.15
N SER A 354 -14.33 -21.84 37.08
CA SER A 354 -13.83 -20.46 37.19
C SER A 354 -15.00 -19.51 37.37
N THR A 355 -15.38 -19.24 38.62
CA THR A 355 -16.28 -18.14 38.97
C THR A 355 -15.63 -16.82 38.55
N THR A 356 -16.15 -16.21 37.50
CA THR A 356 -15.98 -14.77 37.27
C THR A 356 -16.49 -14.06 38.52
N ALA A 357 -15.65 -13.22 39.14
CA ALA A 357 -16.08 -12.31 40.19
C ALA A 357 -17.21 -11.44 39.63
N THR A 358 -18.43 -11.70 40.08
CA THR A 358 -19.60 -10.87 39.79
C THR A 358 -19.48 -9.60 40.61
N THR A 359 -19.03 -8.50 40.01
CA THR A 359 -19.42 -7.17 40.51
C THR A 359 -20.87 -6.95 40.11
N THR A 360 -21.74 -7.03 41.11
CA THR A 360 -23.16 -6.71 41.03
C THR A 360 -23.37 -5.20 40.90
N THR A 361 -24.13 -4.77 39.88
CA THR A 361 -24.84 -3.48 39.90
C THR A 361 -26.24 -3.67 39.31
N SER A 362 -27.26 -3.32 40.11
CA SER A 362 -28.69 -3.27 39.71
C SER A 362 -28.99 -2.17 38.68
N PRO A 363 -30.08 -2.27 37.90
CA PRO A 363 -30.65 -1.16 37.12
C PRO A 363 -31.58 -0.30 38.02
N PRO A 364 -32.04 0.92 37.65
CA PRO A 364 -31.81 1.76 36.45
C PRO A 364 -31.45 3.24 36.78
N THR A 365 -31.06 4.05 35.78
CA THR A 365 -31.61 5.40 35.49
C THR A 365 -30.84 6.10 34.36
N THR A 366 -31.59 6.63 33.40
CA THR A 366 -31.13 7.55 32.35
C THR A 366 -30.58 8.84 32.97
N THR A 367 -29.26 9.04 32.92
CA THR A 367 -28.61 10.35 32.97
C THR A 367 -27.35 10.35 32.10
N THR A 368 -27.16 11.45 31.40
CA THR A 368 -26.13 11.72 30.39
C THR A 368 -24.72 11.90 30.98
N ALA A 369 -23.73 11.23 30.33
CA ALA A 369 -22.26 11.39 30.42
C ALA A 369 -21.56 10.88 31.72
N PRO A 370 -20.27 10.46 31.71
CA PRO A 370 -19.20 10.69 30.72
C PRO A 370 -18.47 9.44 30.19
N VAL A 371 -17.78 9.63 29.06
CA VAL A 371 -16.90 8.66 28.40
C VAL A 371 -15.63 8.43 29.21
N SER A 372 -15.31 7.18 29.54
CA SER A 372 -14.04 6.81 30.17
C SER A 372 -12.92 6.70 29.12
N SER A 373 -11.96 7.60 29.26
CA SER A 373 -10.72 7.69 28.48
C SER A 373 -9.75 6.56 28.82
N GLY A 374 -9.15 5.95 27.81
CA GLY A 374 -8.08 4.99 28.02
C GLY A 374 -7.40 4.56 26.73
N GLN A 375 -6.81 5.50 25.98
CA GLN A 375 -5.55 5.31 25.27
C GLN A 375 -5.07 6.61 24.62
N THR A 376 -3.89 7.05 25.04
CA THR A 376 -3.15 8.16 24.45
C THR A 376 -2.65 7.76 23.06
N ARG A 377 -3.02 8.53 22.04
CA ARG A 377 -2.56 8.38 20.65
C ARG A 377 -1.37 9.31 20.42
N VAL A 378 -0.33 8.83 19.71
CA VAL A 378 0.85 9.63 19.28
C VAL A 378 0.90 9.69 17.75
N ILE A 379 1.35 10.81 17.20
CA ILE A 379 1.08 11.35 15.86
C ILE A 379 2.40 11.71 15.11
N GLN A 380 2.39 11.80 13.77
CA GLN A 380 3.56 12.02 12.88
C GLN A 380 3.93 13.50 12.59
N ASN A 381 5.24 13.75 12.39
CA ASN A 381 5.92 15.05 12.16
C ASN A 381 6.03 15.42 10.65
N TRP A 382 5.57 16.63 10.26
CA TRP A 382 5.56 17.18 8.89
C TRP A 382 6.94 17.55 8.34
N GLU A 383 7.90 17.91 9.20
CA GLU A 383 9.26 18.30 8.79
C GLU A 383 9.99 17.17 8.05
N ASN A 384 9.58 15.92 8.30
CA ASN A 384 10.15 14.71 7.71
C ASN A 384 9.86 14.53 6.20
N GLN A 385 8.91 15.29 5.62
CA GLN A 385 8.53 15.17 4.21
C GLN A 385 9.17 16.23 3.29
N ASN A 386 9.76 17.30 3.85
CA ASN A 386 10.18 18.46 3.05
C ASN A 386 11.63 18.91 3.30
N GLY A 387 12.43 18.13 4.03
CA GLY A 387 13.89 18.25 4.01
C GLY A 387 14.52 19.39 4.83
N ASN A 388 13.96 19.74 5.99
CA ASN A 388 14.71 20.54 6.99
C ASN A 388 14.89 19.75 8.31
N THR A 389 16.05 19.95 8.94
CA THR A 389 16.77 18.99 9.81
C THR A 389 16.13 18.64 11.17
N GLY A 390 15.99 17.34 11.48
CA GLY A 390 15.86 16.80 12.84
C GLY A 390 15.44 15.31 12.86
N ARG A 391 16.21 14.41 13.49
CA ARG A 391 16.03 12.93 13.43
C ARG A 391 14.91 12.37 14.34
N ASN A 392 14.37 11.22 13.88
CA ASN A 392 13.76 10.04 14.56
C ASN A 392 12.22 9.90 14.77
N ILE A 393 11.64 9.07 13.89
CA ILE A 393 10.70 7.91 14.06
C ILE A 393 9.15 8.10 14.27
N VAL A 394 8.41 7.70 13.21
CA VAL A 394 7.20 6.81 13.02
C VAL A 394 5.78 7.20 13.50
N GLY A 395 4.79 6.96 12.61
CA GLY A 395 3.34 6.93 12.88
C GLY A 395 2.39 7.20 11.67
N ILE A 396 2.33 6.26 10.72
CA ILE A 396 1.42 6.03 9.56
C ILE A 396 0.29 7.06 9.23
N ASN A 397 0.36 7.56 7.99
CA ASN A 397 -0.64 7.77 6.91
C ASN A 397 -2.17 7.78 7.23
N ASN A 398 -2.89 8.75 6.65
CA ASN A 398 -4.16 8.44 5.99
C ASN A 398 -4.47 9.39 4.81
N GLY A 399 -4.03 9.01 3.61
CA GLY A 399 -4.85 8.99 2.40
C GLY A 399 -5.45 10.31 1.89
N ASP A 400 -4.86 10.76 0.78
CA ASP A 400 -5.53 11.45 -0.35
C ASP A 400 -5.32 12.99 -0.52
N THR A 401 -5.40 13.40 -1.79
CA THR A 401 -4.46 14.25 -2.53
C THR A 401 -5.19 15.29 -3.40
N SER A 402 -4.54 16.46 -3.58
CA SER A 402 -4.79 17.54 -4.59
C SER A 402 -5.95 18.53 -4.30
N ILE A 403 -5.93 19.86 -4.60
CA ILE A 403 -5.14 20.74 -5.49
C ILE A 403 -5.22 22.22 -4.98
N TRP A 404 -4.35 23.04 -5.55
CA TRP A 404 -3.83 24.35 -5.10
C TRP A 404 -4.64 25.64 -5.44
N ASN A 405 -4.36 26.69 -4.65
CA ASN A 405 -4.26 28.14 -4.99
C ASN A 405 -5.57 28.96 -5.16
N THR A 406 -5.73 30.24 -4.79
CA THR A 406 -4.79 31.39 -4.63
C THR A 406 -5.33 32.46 -3.64
N GLY A 407 -4.41 33.17 -2.97
CA GLY A 407 -4.44 34.65 -2.88
C GLY A 407 -4.85 35.34 -1.57
N PHE A 408 -3.95 35.43 -0.57
CA PHE A 408 -3.56 36.71 0.08
C PHE A 408 -2.35 36.54 1.03
N LEU A 409 -1.76 37.68 1.38
CA LEU A 409 -0.36 37.96 1.72
C LEU A 409 0.06 37.62 3.17
N ALA A 410 1.20 36.93 3.36
CA ALA A 410 1.99 36.98 4.60
C ALA A 410 3.46 36.59 4.37
N THR A 411 4.36 37.35 4.99
CA THR A 411 5.82 37.38 4.79
C THR A 411 6.54 36.22 5.47
N ALA A 412 7.54 35.62 4.82
CA ALA A 412 8.37 34.55 5.39
C ALA A 412 9.34 35.07 6.46
N ILE A 413 9.56 34.29 7.54
CA ILE A 413 10.64 34.51 8.51
C ILE A 413 11.58 33.29 8.48
N PRO A 414 12.92 33.47 8.41
CA PRO A 414 13.88 32.36 8.38
C PRO A 414 14.08 31.69 9.76
N ASN A 415 14.59 30.47 9.69
CA ASN A 415 14.64 29.40 10.70
C ASN A 415 15.35 29.70 12.05
N ARG A 416 14.88 28.97 13.09
CA ARG A 416 15.50 28.52 14.36
C ARG A 416 15.60 29.47 15.58
N ALA A 417 15.12 28.95 16.72
CA ALA A 417 15.68 29.24 18.05
C ALA A 417 16.40 27.97 18.58
N PRO A 418 17.67 28.03 19.01
CA PRO A 418 18.38 26.86 19.53
C PRO A 418 17.96 26.53 20.96
N GLY A 419 17.52 25.30 21.23
CA GLY A 419 17.58 24.70 22.58
C GLY A 419 16.28 24.30 23.28
N SER A 420 15.10 24.38 22.65
CA SER A 420 13.86 23.92 23.29
C SER A 420 13.58 22.45 22.99
N SER A 421 13.56 21.61 24.03
CA SER A 421 13.13 20.22 23.99
C SER A 421 11.84 20.07 24.78
N VAL A 422 10.67 20.15 24.13
CA VAL A 422 9.39 19.48 24.44
C VAL A 422 8.33 20.07 23.48
N GLY A 423 7.60 19.21 22.75
CA GLY A 423 6.44 19.62 21.94
C GLY A 423 5.64 18.40 21.47
N VAL A 424 4.32 18.43 21.64
CA VAL A 424 3.40 17.40 21.10
C VAL A 424 3.08 17.78 19.65
N GLN A 425 3.55 16.98 18.70
CA GLN A 425 3.37 17.19 17.25
C GLN A 425 2.32 16.23 16.70
N GLY A 426 1.44 16.69 15.79
CA GLY A 426 0.52 15.78 15.11
C GLY A 426 -0.58 16.31 14.17
N THR A 427 -0.85 15.55 13.11
CA THR A 427 -1.91 15.72 12.08
C THR A 427 -3.26 15.07 12.42
N TRP A 428 -4.38 15.70 12.04
CA TRP A 428 -5.74 15.21 12.28
C TRP A 428 -6.66 15.40 11.07
N THR A 429 -7.28 14.33 10.58
CA THR A 429 -8.27 14.37 9.48
C THR A 429 -9.68 14.05 10.00
N ALA A 430 -10.70 14.80 9.59
CA ALA A 430 -12.10 14.54 9.94
C ALA A 430 -12.99 14.47 8.70
N THR A 431 -13.80 13.42 8.58
CA THR A 431 -14.71 13.18 7.45
C THR A 431 -16.17 12.99 7.92
N ASN A 432 -17.02 13.98 7.59
CA ASN A 432 -18.51 14.07 7.62
C ASN A 432 -19.20 14.07 9.02
N THR A 433 -20.27 14.83 9.35
CA THR A 433 -21.13 15.85 8.71
C THR A 433 -21.35 17.00 9.73
N ASP A 434 -21.49 18.23 9.23
CA ASP A 434 -21.85 19.51 9.89
C ASP A 434 -20.89 20.09 10.95
N LYS A 435 -20.33 19.28 11.86
CA LYS A 435 -19.39 19.74 12.90
C LYS A 435 -18.42 18.62 13.28
N SER A 436 -17.13 18.86 13.14
CA SER A 436 -16.08 17.94 13.63
C SER A 436 -15.28 18.62 14.73
N GLN A 437 -14.89 17.85 15.75
CA GLN A 437 -14.04 18.36 16.82
C GLN A 437 -12.82 17.48 17.06
N VAL A 438 -11.71 18.14 17.39
CA VAL A 438 -10.47 17.50 17.84
C VAL A 438 -10.12 18.09 19.19
N GLN A 439 -9.90 17.24 20.19
CA GLN A 439 -9.48 17.67 21.52
C GLN A 439 -8.03 17.26 21.78
N ILE A 440 -7.24 18.21 22.25
CA ILE A 440 -5.81 18.07 22.54
C ILE A 440 -5.61 18.35 24.03
N THR A 441 -4.85 17.49 24.70
CA THR A 441 -4.43 17.74 26.09
C THR A 441 -3.18 18.63 26.09
N LEU A 442 -3.21 19.69 26.90
CA LEU A 442 -2.15 20.69 26.97
C LEU A 442 -1.19 20.37 28.14
N PRO A 443 0.14 20.48 27.95
CA PRO A 443 1.09 20.26 29.03
C PRO A 443 0.99 21.38 30.09
N SER A 444 1.42 21.09 31.32
CA SER A 444 1.50 22.11 32.37
C SER A 444 2.46 23.23 31.95
N GLY A 445 2.07 24.50 32.16
CA GLY A 445 2.91 25.66 31.83
C GLY A 445 2.91 26.08 30.36
N TRP A 446 2.03 25.50 29.54
CA TRP A 446 2.01 25.71 28.08
C TRP A 446 1.83 27.17 27.60
N ALA A 447 1.29 28.05 28.44
CA ALA A 447 1.07 29.46 28.10
C ALA A 447 1.92 30.38 28.99
N SER A 448 3.22 30.11 29.11
CA SER A 448 4.15 30.91 29.92
C SER A 448 4.90 32.02 29.14
N GLY A 449 4.89 31.97 27.80
CA GLY A 449 5.65 32.89 26.92
C GLY A 449 4.85 34.08 26.36
N THR A 450 5.55 35.02 25.71
CA THR A 450 4.96 36.22 25.07
C THR A 450 4.42 35.97 23.65
N THR A 451 4.76 34.83 23.04
CA THR A 451 4.33 34.43 21.69
C THR A 451 3.36 33.26 21.77
N GLY A 452 2.26 33.36 21.04
CA GLY A 452 1.14 32.44 21.17
C GLY A 452 1.12 31.19 20.31
N LEU A 453 -0.03 30.51 20.32
CA LEU A 453 -0.27 29.27 19.56
C LEU A 453 -0.12 29.55 18.06
N LYS A 454 0.77 28.80 17.41
CA LYS A 454 0.82 28.76 15.95
C LYS A 454 -0.06 27.63 15.49
N LEU A 455 -0.89 27.91 14.49
CA LEU A 455 -1.84 26.94 13.96
C LEU A 455 -1.70 26.96 12.44
N TRP A 456 -1.20 25.88 11.84
CA TRP A 456 -1.43 25.75 10.40
C TRP A 456 -2.89 25.44 10.17
N LEU A 457 -3.53 26.08 9.19
CA LEU A 457 -4.87 25.69 8.76
C LEU A 457 -4.87 25.63 7.24
N GLY A 458 -4.59 24.45 6.67
CA GLY A 458 -4.82 24.21 5.26
C GLY A 458 -6.20 23.65 5.05
N THR A 459 -7.14 24.46 4.56
CA THR A 459 -8.44 24.00 4.09
C THR A 459 -8.41 23.79 2.57
N SER A 460 -9.19 22.85 2.05
CA SER A 460 -9.29 22.59 0.60
C SER A 460 -10.17 23.62 -0.15
N LYS A 461 -10.90 24.49 0.58
CA LYS A 461 -11.65 25.65 0.03
C LYS A 461 -11.54 26.90 0.94
N ALA A 462 -11.59 28.09 0.33
CA ALA A 462 -11.61 29.39 1.03
C ALA A 462 -12.95 29.64 1.76
N SER A 463 -12.94 30.50 2.79
CA SER A 463 -14.10 30.95 3.58
C SER A 463 -14.67 29.93 4.57
N GLN A 464 -13.85 29.51 5.54
CA GLN A 464 -14.27 28.61 6.64
C GLN A 464 -14.02 29.26 8.00
N SER A 465 -14.77 28.87 9.03
CA SER A 465 -14.56 29.32 10.41
C SER A 465 -14.15 28.16 11.31
N VAL A 466 -13.03 28.33 12.00
CA VAL A 466 -12.56 27.40 13.04
C VAL A 466 -12.73 28.07 14.39
N GLU A 467 -13.39 27.39 15.32
CA GLU A 467 -13.50 27.83 16.70
C GLU A 467 -12.58 27.00 17.60
N ILE A 468 -11.90 27.66 18.51
CA ILE A 468 -10.83 27.09 19.33
C ILE A 468 -11.23 27.35 20.76
N ARG A 469 -11.61 26.28 21.45
CA ARG A 469 -12.14 26.34 22.82
C ARG A 469 -11.13 25.77 23.80
N PHE A 470 -10.66 26.58 24.73
CA PHE A 470 -9.84 26.13 25.84
C PHE A 470 -10.74 25.61 26.97
N SER A 471 -10.27 24.60 27.71
CA SER A 471 -11.05 23.99 28.80
C SER A 471 -11.36 24.96 29.95
N ASN A 472 -10.63 26.07 30.03
CA ASN A 472 -10.90 27.15 30.98
C ASN A 472 -11.95 28.18 30.47
N GLY A 473 -12.62 27.90 29.36
CA GLY A 473 -13.74 28.68 28.83
C GLY A 473 -13.35 29.79 27.85
N VAL A 474 -12.06 29.97 27.53
CA VAL A 474 -11.62 30.95 26.52
C VAL A 474 -11.89 30.40 25.12
N ILE A 475 -12.46 31.22 24.24
CA ILE A 475 -12.81 30.83 22.87
C ILE A 475 -12.23 31.82 21.86
N TYR A 476 -11.60 31.31 20.80
CA TYR A 476 -11.15 32.08 19.64
C TYR A 476 -11.82 31.57 18.38
N THR A 477 -12.21 32.48 17.49
CA THR A 477 -12.60 32.13 16.12
C THR A 477 -11.55 32.62 15.13
N VAL A 478 -11.14 31.75 14.22
CA VAL A 478 -10.27 32.03 13.08
C VAL A 478 -11.08 31.85 11.81
N ASN A 479 -11.16 32.91 11.02
CA ASN A 479 -11.80 32.87 9.70
C ASN A 479 -10.72 32.65 8.65
N VAL A 480 -10.76 31.50 8.00
CA VAL A 480 -9.82 31.06 6.97
C VAL A 480 -10.32 31.57 5.63
N THR A 481 -9.63 32.56 5.06
CA THR A 481 -10.08 33.26 3.83
C THR A 481 -9.43 32.74 2.55
N SER A 482 -8.42 31.87 2.63
CA SER A 482 -7.74 31.24 1.47
C SER A 482 -7.38 29.78 1.75
N THR A 483 -7.20 28.99 0.69
CA THR A 483 -6.78 27.58 0.78
C THR A 483 -5.28 27.47 1.05
N GLY A 484 -4.90 26.80 2.15
CA GLY A 484 -3.50 26.56 2.54
C GLY A 484 -2.78 27.79 3.15
N GLY A 485 -2.29 27.68 4.39
CA GLY A 485 -1.47 28.73 5.02
C GLY A 485 -1.26 28.57 6.54
N TRP A 486 -0.18 29.18 7.07
CA TRP A 486 0.06 29.30 8.52
C TRP A 486 -0.73 30.46 9.10
N TYR A 487 -1.54 30.19 10.11
CA TYR A 487 -2.31 31.17 10.86
C TYR A 487 -1.78 31.24 12.29
N THR A 488 -1.12 32.35 12.65
CA THR A 488 -0.65 32.53 14.02
C THR A 488 -1.75 33.12 14.88
N ILE A 489 -2.11 32.46 15.98
CA ILE A 489 -3.02 33.01 16.98
C ILE A 489 -2.16 33.67 18.04
N ASN A 490 -1.90 34.95 17.83
CA ASN A 490 -1.19 35.74 18.82
C ASN A 490 -2.17 36.12 19.95
N TRP A 491 -1.87 35.70 21.18
CA TRP A 491 -2.72 36.02 22.33
C TRP A 491 -2.86 37.53 22.56
N ALA A 492 -1.80 38.28 22.21
CA ALA A 492 -1.76 39.73 22.33
C ALA A 492 -2.83 40.45 21.48
N ASP A 493 -3.26 39.86 20.35
CA ASP A 493 -4.18 40.51 19.40
C ASP A 493 -5.65 40.54 19.85
N LYS A 494 -6.01 39.92 20.99
CA LYS A 494 -7.40 39.90 21.47
C LYS A 494 -7.58 40.28 22.95
N ASN A 495 -6.68 41.08 23.53
CA ASN A 495 -6.70 41.46 24.96
C ASN A 495 -6.66 40.26 25.93
N LYS A 496 -6.03 39.15 25.54
CA LYS A 496 -5.88 37.96 26.38
C LYS A 496 -4.40 37.74 26.67
N THR A 497 -4.06 37.50 27.93
CA THR A 497 -2.67 37.27 28.35
C THR A 497 -2.37 35.77 28.37
N ALA A 498 -1.09 35.40 28.28
CA ALA A 498 -0.65 34.01 28.44
C ALA A 498 -1.13 33.41 29.79
N THR A 499 -1.16 34.23 30.85
CA THR A 499 -1.75 33.92 32.16
C THR A 499 -3.25 33.57 32.12
N THR A 500 -4.00 34.11 31.16
CA THR A 500 -5.43 33.79 30.99
C THR A 500 -5.63 32.38 30.43
N LEU A 501 -4.61 31.80 29.81
CA LEU A 501 -4.65 30.51 29.14
C LEU A 501 -3.91 29.42 29.90
N SER A 502 -3.00 29.77 30.80
CA SER A 502 -2.17 28.83 31.56
C SER A 502 -2.94 27.86 32.45
N SER A 503 -4.21 28.16 32.76
CA SER A 503 -5.11 27.26 33.50
C SER A 503 -5.86 26.25 32.63
N ALA A 504 -5.81 26.40 31.29
CA ALA A 504 -6.41 25.42 30.39
C ALA A 504 -5.58 24.14 30.34
N THR A 505 -6.26 23.02 30.49
CA THR A 505 -5.70 21.66 30.46
C THR A 505 -5.97 20.94 29.15
N THR A 506 -6.96 21.38 28.38
CA THR A 506 -7.22 20.89 27.03
C THR A 506 -7.63 22.04 26.11
N VAL A 507 -7.42 21.87 24.80
CA VAL A 507 -7.98 22.72 23.75
C VAL A 507 -8.78 21.85 22.80
N THR A 508 -9.97 22.31 22.43
CA THR A 508 -10.85 21.66 21.47
C THR A 508 -11.02 22.56 20.26
N LEU A 509 -10.64 22.06 19.09
CA LEU A 509 -10.83 22.71 17.80
C LEU A 509 -12.15 22.24 17.21
N TRP A 510 -13.08 23.18 17.02
CA TRP A 510 -14.38 22.98 16.40
C TRP A 510 -14.32 23.52 14.99
N TYR A 511 -14.58 22.62 14.04
CA TYR A 511 -14.63 22.95 12.63
C TYR A 511 -16.07 22.88 12.14
N TYR A 512 -16.52 23.97 11.54
CA TYR A 512 -17.85 24.08 10.97
C TYR A 512 -17.73 23.98 9.45
N GLN A 513 -18.06 22.82 8.90
CA GLN A 513 -18.05 22.62 7.45
C GLN A 513 -19.32 23.20 6.84
N ALA A 514 -19.17 24.15 5.91
CA ALA A 514 -20.29 24.54 5.05
C ALA A 514 -20.57 23.53 3.93
N ASN A 515 -19.61 22.64 3.58
CA ASN A 515 -19.73 21.60 2.55
C ASN A 515 -18.79 20.39 2.83
N PRO A 516 -19.12 19.15 2.41
CA PRO A 516 -18.31 17.94 2.65
C PRO A 516 -16.91 17.95 1.96
N GLY A 517 -15.92 17.30 2.57
CA GLY A 517 -14.62 16.98 1.92
C GLY A 517 -13.42 17.90 2.21
N CYS A 518 -13.41 18.62 3.34
CA CYS A 518 -12.27 19.46 3.76
C CYS A 518 -11.29 18.73 4.69
N VAL A 519 -9.99 18.94 4.51
CA VAL A 519 -8.89 18.45 5.37
C VAL A 519 -8.32 19.62 6.20
N MET A 520 -7.71 19.34 7.36
CA MET A 520 -7.03 20.30 8.24
C MET A 520 -5.74 19.68 8.77
N TYR A 521 -4.75 20.50 9.15
CA TYR A 521 -3.53 20.04 9.82
C TYR A 521 -3.30 20.89 11.07
N PHE A 522 -2.47 20.41 11.98
CA PHE A 522 -2.11 21.10 13.21
C PHE A 522 -0.63 20.89 13.46
N ASP A 523 0.07 21.90 13.98
CA ASP A 523 1.48 21.77 14.34
C ASP A 523 1.86 22.79 15.42
N ASP A 524 2.87 22.46 16.22
CA ASP A 524 3.51 23.27 17.26
C ASP A 524 2.58 23.98 18.27
N ILE A 525 2.27 23.29 19.39
CA ILE A 525 1.95 23.97 20.65
C ILE A 525 3.29 24.35 21.30
N LEU A 526 3.74 25.58 21.07
CA LEU A 526 4.91 26.15 21.75
C LEU A 526 4.56 26.41 23.22
N ALA A 527 4.76 25.39 24.04
CA ALA A 527 4.90 25.53 25.48
C ALA A 527 6.34 25.88 25.78
N ASN A 528 6.65 27.15 26.02
CA ASN A 528 7.89 27.44 26.76
C ASN A 528 7.73 26.81 28.15
N LEU A 529 8.64 25.92 28.53
CA LEU A 529 8.86 25.60 29.95
C LEU A 529 9.88 26.58 30.50
#